data_AF-A0A8C5G9S3-F1
#
_entry.id   AF-A0A8C5G9S3-F1
#
_cell.length_a   1.000
_cell.length_b   1.000
_cell.length_c   1.000
_cell.angle_alpha   90.00
_cell.angle_beta   90.00
_cell.angle_gamma   90.00
#
_symmetry.space_group_name_H-M   'P 1'
#
loop_
_entity.id
_entity.type
_entity.pdbx_description
1 polymer ?
#
loop_
_entity_poly.entity_id
_entity_poly.type
_entity_poly.pdbx_seq_one_letter_code
_entity_poly.pdbx_strand_id
1 'polypeptide(L)'
;MDMFNCLRRGQFHISPEPGGKRMRKTKARMRSLHHVQSLRKLSAPAQAFRLTAVAHLHRSAQLLQHRKEMAAEKPWALISELHGPKIQSVFVWNNDPPVQHSLLSSLPSLKVVANGGVGIDHLDVPYITSLGVKVCNTPDVVNNATADMAMGLLLASARKIVECHQVSIDPKTTHIPLCLMGVEVTGSTIGIIGMGRIGYKIAQRAKGFDMKILYHNRHRRSVEEEQSVGACYCQNMDDLLKESDFVVLVVNLTAETKGLISHREFSLMKPTATLVNVSRGLVVDQDALVKALHSESIRAAALDVTYPEPLPRDHPLLHLPNVLITPHVGTNTYTTTKKMIQQMVDNAVAAVKGLPVPNEVRPEGKN
;
A
#
# COMPACT_ATOMS: atom_id res chain seq x y z
N MET A 1 -36.30 19.01 -17.57
CA MET A 1 -37.18 17.92 -17.07
C MET A 1 -37.09 16.81 -18.09
N ASP A 2 -36.34 15.71 -17.93
CA ASP A 2 -35.79 15.07 -16.73
C ASP A 2 -34.40 14.49 -17.02
N MET A 3 -33.37 15.04 -16.37
CA MET A 3 -32.00 14.52 -16.36
C MET A 3 -31.72 13.71 -15.06
N PHE A 4 -32.73 13.57 -14.19
CA PHE A 4 -32.61 13.02 -12.83
C PHE A 4 -33.14 11.59 -12.65
N ASN A 5 -33.74 10.97 -13.69
CA ASN A 5 -34.42 9.68 -13.54
C ASN A 5 -33.55 8.43 -13.83
N CYS A 6 -32.29 8.59 -14.22
CA CYS A 6 -31.41 7.44 -14.54
C CYS A 6 -30.76 6.77 -13.31
N LEU A 7 -30.90 7.35 -12.11
CA LEU A 7 -30.17 6.91 -10.91
C LEU A 7 -30.84 5.79 -10.08
N ARG A 8 -31.99 5.23 -10.48
CA ARG A 8 -32.82 4.42 -9.55
C ARG A 8 -32.91 2.90 -9.76
N ARG A 9 -32.35 2.29 -10.80
CA ARG A 9 -32.57 0.84 -11.02
C ARG A 9 -31.34 0.13 -11.57
N GLY A 10 -30.67 -0.62 -10.70
CA GLY A 10 -29.58 -1.53 -11.08
C GLY A 10 -29.30 -2.56 -9.99
N GLN A 11 -30.29 -3.38 -9.62
CA GLN A 11 -30.05 -4.62 -8.87
C GLN A 11 -29.91 -5.76 -9.87
N PHE A 12 -28.77 -6.45 -9.89
CA PHE A 12 -28.60 -7.72 -10.59
C PHE A 12 -28.18 -8.81 -9.62
N HIS A 13 -28.98 -9.88 -9.59
CA HIS A 13 -28.78 -11.10 -8.82
C HIS A 13 -27.91 -12.08 -9.63
N ILE A 14 -26.95 -12.76 -8.98
CA ILE A 14 -26.02 -13.72 -9.59
C ILE A 14 -26.37 -15.13 -9.10
N SER A 15 -26.38 -16.11 -10.00
CA SER A 15 -26.33 -17.55 -9.67
C SER A 15 -25.32 -18.26 -10.60
N PRO A 16 -24.69 -19.38 -10.17
CA PRO A 16 -23.34 -19.72 -10.64
C PRO A 16 -23.21 -21.01 -11.50
N GLU A 17 -22.20 -20.97 -12.39
CA GLU A 17 -21.27 -22.05 -12.86
C GLU A 17 -21.83 -23.24 -13.68
N PRO A 18 -20.99 -24.12 -14.33
CA PRO A 18 -19.51 -24.17 -14.46
C PRO A 18 -18.97 -24.47 -15.90
N GLY A 19 -17.62 -24.47 -16.07
CA GLY A 19 -16.97 -25.23 -17.14
C GLY A 19 -15.56 -24.77 -17.55
N GLY A 20 -14.51 -25.53 -17.18
CA GLY A 20 -13.10 -25.14 -17.31
C GLY A 20 -12.35 -25.63 -18.55
N LYS A 21 -11.03 -25.37 -18.61
CA LYS A 21 -10.01 -26.15 -19.37
C LYS A 21 -8.56 -25.72 -19.04
N ARG A 22 -7.67 -26.72 -18.99
CA ARG A 22 -6.22 -26.71 -18.74
C ARG A 22 -5.40 -26.10 -19.89
N MET A 23 -4.23 -25.51 -19.61
CA MET A 23 -3.09 -25.58 -20.54
C MET A 23 -1.68 -25.45 -19.91
N ARG A 24 -0.83 -26.35 -20.42
CA ARG A 24 0.63 -26.61 -20.48
C ARG A 24 1.67 -25.60 -19.90
N LYS A 25 2.70 -26.20 -19.27
CA LYS A 25 3.96 -25.60 -18.80
C LYS A 25 5.01 -25.56 -19.93
N THR A 26 5.75 -24.46 -20.07
CA THR A 26 6.98 -24.36 -20.88
C THR A 26 8.14 -23.72 -20.10
N LYS A 27 9.33 -24.23 -20.40
CA LYS A 27 10.63 -24.03 -19.75
C LYS A 27 11.19 -22.61 -19.94
N ALA A 28 11.61 -21.96 -18.85
CA ALA A 28 12.54 -20.83 -18.88
C ALA A 28 13.55 -20.99 -17.73
N ARG A 29 14.66 -21.65 -18.00
CA ARG A 29 15.72 -21.93 -17.01
C ARG A 29 17.09 -21.59 -17.61
N MET A 30 17.39 -20.31 -17.78
CA MET A 30 18.76 -19.86 -18.10
C MET A 30 18.94 -18.34 -17.92
N ARG A 31 18.77 -17.81 -16.70
CA ARG A 31 19.24 -16.45 -16.34
C ARG A 31 19.78 -16.34 -14.89
N SER A 32 20.10 -17.45 -14.23
CA SER A 32 20.52 -17.46 -12.80
C SER A 32 22.03 -17.45 -12.56
N LEU A 33 22.87 -17.53 -13.61
CA LEU A 33 24.31 -17.77 -13.43
C LEU A 33 25.13 -16.54 -12.96
N HIS A 34 24.62 -15.31 -13.11
CA HIS A 34 25.35 -14.11 -12.67
C HIS A 34 25.20 -13.79 -11.17
N HIS A 35 24.24 -14.38 -10.44
CA HIS A 35 24.06 -14.13 -9.00
C HIS A 35 24.87 -15.08 -8.10
N VAL A 36 25.40 -16.17 -8.66
CA VAL A 36 26.13 -17.20 -7.89
C VAL A 36 27.56 -16.75 -7.56
N GLN A 37 28.16 -15.85 -8.35
CA GLN A 37 29.55 -15.43 -8.15
C GLN A 37 29.74 -14.51 -6.93
N SER A 38 28.72 -13.74 -6.51
CA SER A 38 28.80 -12.86 -5.33
C SER A 38 28.67 -13.62 -4.00
N LEU A 39 28.16 -14.86 -4.01
CA LEU A 39 27.94 -15.66 -2.81
C LEU A 39 29.21 -16.35 -2.30
N ARG A 40 30.28 -16.44 -3.11
CA ARG A 40 31.52 -17.16 -2.78
C ARG A 40 32.38 -16.51 -1.69
N LYS A 41 32.09 -15.27 -1.28
CA LYS A 41 32.87 -14.52 -0.27
C LYS A 41 32.35 -14.67 1.17
N LEU A 42 31.40 -15.56 1.42
CA LEU A 42 30.80 -15.76 2.75
C LEU A 42 31.26 -17.09 3.36
N SER A 43 31.38 -17.14 4.70
CA SER A 43 31.63 -18.38 5.42
C SER A 43 30.51 -19.39 5.17
N ALA A 44 30.85 -20.69 5.12
CA ALA A 44 29.90 -21.77 4.80
C ALA A 44 28.58 -21.75 5.60
N PRO A 45 28.56 -21.41 6.92
CA PRO A 45 27.31 -21.29 7.68
C PRO A 45 26.43 -20.12 7.22
N ALA A 46 27.06 -18.98 6.87
CA ALA A 46 26.34 -17.82 6.37
C ALA A 46 25.77 -18.06 4.96
N GLN A 47 26.47 -18.86 4.15
CA GLN A 47 26.01 -19.27 2.83
C GLN A 47 24.79 -20.20 2.92
N ALA A 48 24.84 -21.20 3.82
CA ALA A 48 23.74 -22.13 4.08
C ALA A 48 22.49 -21.41 4.62
N PHE A 49 22.64 -20.50 5.59
CA PHE A 49 21.52 -19.74 6.14
C PHE A 49 20.87 -18.81 5.10
N ARG A 50 21.68 -18.10 4.29
CA ARG A 50 21.16 -17.24 3.21
C ARG A 50 20.45 -18.06 2.12
N LEU A 51 20.99 -19.23 1.77
CA LEU A 51 20.35 -20.15 0.82
C LEU A 51 19.02 -20.69 1.33
N THR A 52 18.94 -21.09 2.60
CA THR A 52 17.69 -21.57 3.21
C THR A 52 16.65 -20.46 3.34
N ALA A 53 17.04 -19.27 3.78
CA ALA A 53 16.13 -18.11 3.85
C ALA A 53 15.62 -17.69 2.47
N VAL A 54 16.51 -17.57 1.47
CA VAL A 54 16.13 -17.23 0.09
C VAL A 54 15.27 -18.34 -0.54
N ALA A 55 15.56 -19.61 -0.30
CA ALA A 55 14.76 -20.72 -0.80
C ALA A 55 13.37 -20.74 -0.15
N HIS A 56 13.27 -20.46 1.16
CA HIS A 56 12.00 -20.41 1.86
C HIS A 56 11.17 -19.21 1.40
N LEU A 57 11.78 -18.02 1.25
CA LEU A 57 11.14 -16.82 0.73
C LEU A 57 10.75 -16.92 -0.74
N HIS A 58 11.57 -17.57 -1.58
CA HIS A 58 11.23 -17.83 -2.99
C HIS A 58 10.08 -18.83 -3.09
N ARG A 59 10.04 -19.84 -2.21
CA ARG A 59 8.92 -20.77 -2.08
C ARG A 59 7.67 -20.04 -1.59
N SER A 60 7.77 -19.15 -0.60
CA SER A 60 6.66 -18.32 -0.13
C SER A 60 6.14 -17.36 -1.21
N ALA A 61 7.04 -16.75 -2.01
CA ALA A 61 6.67 -15.91 -3.14
C ALA A 61 5.99 -16.70 -4.28
N GLN A 62 6.44 -17.94 -4.54
CA GLN A 62 5.79 -18.86 -5.48
C GLN A 62 4.44 -19.39 -4.96
N LEU A 63 4.33 -19.64 -3.65
CA LEU A 63 3.11 -20.05 -2.97
C LEU A 63 2.07 -18.93 -2.94
N LEU A 64 2.49 -17.68 -2.77
CA LEU A 64 1.63 -16.49 -2.92
C LEU A 64 1.04 -16.38 -4.33
N GLN A 65 1.70 -16.93 -5.34
CA GLN A 65 1.24 -16.97 -6.73
C GLN A 65 0.26 -18.12 -7.01
N HIS A 66 0.11 -19.09 -6.09
CA HIS A 66 -0.77 -20.27 -6.21
C HIS A 66 -1.83 -20.31 -5.09
N ARG A 67 -2.47 -19.18 -4.78
CA ARG A 67 -3.57 -19.10 -3.81
C ARG A 67 -4.85 -19.74 -4.36
N LYS A 68 -5.10 -20.99 -4.00
CA LYS A 68 -6.48 -21.50 -3.86
C LYS A 68 -6.78 -22.29 -2.58
N GLU A 69 -5.81 -22.78 -1.80
CA GLU A 69 -6.13 -23.82 -0.80
C GLU A 69 -5.51 -23.68 0.62
N MET A 70 -4.83 -22.59 0.99
CA MET A 70 -4.23 -22.47 2.34
C MET A 70 -4.97 -21.53 3.30
N ALA A 71 -6.30 -21.64 3.39
CA ALA A 71 -7.13 -20.69 4.14
C ALA A 71 -7.54 -21.13 5.57
N ALA A 72 -7.08 -22.27 6.09
CA ALA A 72 -7.63 -22.80 7.36
C ALA A 72 -6.66 -22.84 8.57
N GLU A 73 -5.34 -22.88 8.36
CA GLU A 73 -4.38 -22.96 9.48
C GLU A 73 -3.39 -21.81 9.41
N LYS A 74 -3.27 -21.05 10.50
CA LYS A 74 -2.29 -19.97 10.67
C LYS A 74 -0.92 -20.61 10.94
N PRO A 75 -0.04 -20.77 9.92
CA PRO A 75 1.11 -21.66 10.03
C PRO A 75 2.13 -21.18 11.08
N TRP A 76 2.15 -19.87 11.35
CA TRP A 76 3.10 -19.27 12.27
C TRP A 76 2.87 -19.66 13.73
N ALA A 77 1.63 -19.89 14.17
CA ALA A 77 1.32 -20.24 15.56
C ALA A 77 1.85 -21.65 15.90
N LEU A 78 1.66 -22.60 14.98
CA LEU A 78 2.19 -23.95 15.10
C LEU A 78 3.73 -23.95 15.00
N ILE A 79 4.30 -23.16 14.09
CA ILE A 79 5.76 -23.04 13.95
C ILE A 79 6.39 -22.43 15.21
N SER A 80 5.77 -21.42 15.82
CA SER A 80 6.29 -20.82 17.05
C SER A 80 6.22 -21.78 18.23
N GLU A 81 5.18 -22.59 18.34
CA GLU A 81 5.05 -23.60 19.39
C GLU A 81 6.13 -24.70 19.26
N LEU A 82 6.39 -25.17 18.04
CA LEU A 82 7.34 -26.27 17.78
C LEU A 82 8.80 -25.84 17.74
N HIS A 83 9.09 -24.59 17.36
CA HIS A 83 10.45 -24.12 17.06
C HIS A 83 10.83 -22.81 17.72
N GLY A 84 9.99 -22.24 18.57
CA GLY A 84 10.17 -20.94 19.22
C GLY A 84 11.58 -20.69 19.78
N PRO A 85 12.18 -21.61 20.57
CA PRO A 85 13.53 -21.44 21.10
C PRO A 85 14.65 -21.33 20.06
N LYS A 86 14.40 -21.72 18.80
CA LYS A 86 15.38 -21.66 17.69
C LYS A 86 15.17 -20.45 16.77
N ILE A 87 14.02 -19.79 16.85
CA ILE A 87 13.68 -18.68 15.97
C ILE A 87 14.38 -17.41 16.47
N GLN A 88 15.21 -16.81 15.63
CA GLN A 88 15.96 -15.59 15.95
C GLN A 88 15.51 -14.37 15.13
N SER A 89 14.69 -14.57 14.11
CA SER A 89 14.15 -13.50 13.28
C SER A 89 12.72 -13.80 12.83
N VAL A 90 11.89 -12.76 12.80
CA VAL A 90 10.52 -12.78 12.26
C VAL A 90 10.45 -11.79 11.11
N PHE A 91 9.89 -12.23 9.98
CA PHE A 91 9.61 -11.39 8.83
C PHE A 91 8.12 -11.06 8.84
N VAL A 92 7.78 -9.78 8.82
CA VAL A 92 6.39 -9.32 8.89
C VAL A 92 6.03 -8.62 7.59
N TRP A 93 4.85 -8.92 7.08
CA TRP A 93 4.27 -8.25 5.92
C TRP A 93 2.82 -7.92 6.20
N ASN A 94 2.41 -6.66 6.08
CA ASN A 94 1.01 -6.23 6.31
C ASN A 94 0.40 -6.79 7.62
N ASN A 95 1.13 -6.72 8.74
CA ASN A 95 0.73 -7.25 10.05
C ASN A 95 0.53 -8.79 10.10
N ASP A 96 1.14 -9.53 9.17
CA ASP A 96 1.17 -11.00 9.16
C ASP A 96 2.63 -11.51 9.23
N PRO A 97 3.02 -12.28 10.26
CA PRO A 97 2.22 -12.59 11.45
C PRO A 97 2.03 -11.35 12.34
N PRO A 98 0.94 -11.28 13.13
CA PRO A 98 0.72 -10.20 14.09
C PRO A 98 1.75 -10.29 15.21
N VAL A 99 2.60 -9.27 15.33
CA VAL A 99 3.68 -9.22 16.33
C VAL A 99 3.13 -8.72 17.66
N GLN A 100 2.31 -9.55 18.28
CA GLN A 100 1.68 -9.30 19.58
C GLN A 100 2.41 -10.05 20.71
N HIS A 101 2.03 -9.74 21.95
CA HIS A 101 2.58 -10.34 23.17
C HIS A 101 2.66 -11.88 23.11
N SER A 102 1.63 -12.54 22.59
CA SER A 102 1.56 -14.00 22.49
C SER A 102 2.67 -14.58 21.59
N LEU A 103 2.86 -13.99 20.41
CA LEU A 103 3.93 -14.40 19.50
C LEU A 103 5.30 -14.10 20.14
N LEU A 104 5.50 -12.89 20.64
CA LEU A 104 6.79 -12.49 21.24
C LEU A 104 7.18 -13.40 22.42
N SER A 105 6.24 -13.74 23.28
CA SER A 105 6.46 -14.63 24.43
C SER A 105 6.85 -16.05 24.03
N SER A 106 6.39 -16.52 22.86
CA SER A 106 6.73 -17.84 22.33
C SER A 106 8.13 -17.93 21.69
N LEU A 107 8.80 -16.78 21.49
CA LEU A 107 10.08 -16.69 20.76
C LEU A 107 11.21 -16.15 21.66
N PRO A 108 11.66 -16.90 22.68
CA PRO A 108 12.64 -16.40 23.66
C PRO A 108 14.03 -16.11 23.07
N SER A 109 14.33 -16.63 21.88
CA SER A 109 15.59 -16.41 21.16
C SER A 109 15.49 -15.32 20.09
N LEU A 110 14.34 -14.62 19.99
CA LEU A 110 14.11 -13.61 18.98
C LEU A 110 15.11 -12.46 19.14
N LYS A 111 15.75 -12.07 18.03
CA LYS A 111 16.69 -10.94 17.99
C LYS A 111 16.16 -9.78 17.15
N VAL A 112 15.26 -10.05 16.20
CA VAL A 112 14.81 -9.05 15.25
C VAL A 112 13.43 -9.33 14.66
N VAL A 113 12.64 -8.26 14.52
CA VAL A 113 11.44 -8.17 13.70
C VAL A 113 11.78 -7.35 12.45
N ALA A 114 11.81 -8.01 11.30
CA ALA A 114 12.06 -7.40 10.00
C ALA A 114 10.74 -7.12 9.28
N ASN A 115 10.32 -5.86 9.26
CA ASN A 115 9.10 -5.41 8.61
C ASN A 115 9.34 -5.13 7.12
N GLY A 116 8.45 -5.64 6.27
CA GLY A 116 8.39 -5.33 4.86
C GLY A 116 7.62 -4.03 4.64
N GLY A 117 8.24 -3.05 4.01
CA GLY A 117 7.65 -1.72 3.78
C GLY A 117 8.14 -0.68 4.78
N VAL A 118 7.50 0.49 4.77
CA VAL A 118 7.91 1.64 5.59
C VAL A 118 7.10 1.75 6.88
N GLY A 119 5.79 1.61 6.79
CA GLY A 119 4.92 1.85 7.94
C GLY A 119 5.01 0.71 8.97
N ILE A 120 5.09 1.13 10.23
CA ILE A 120 5.33 0.32 11.42
C ILE A 120 4.23 0.53 12.47
N ASP A 121 3.15 1.18 12.08
CA ASP A 121 2.00 1.56 12.92
C ASP A 121 1.29 0.36 13.58
N HIS A 122 1.50 -0.84 13.06
CA HIS A 122 0.99 -2.10 13.60
C HIS A 122 1.97 -2.78 14.59
N LEU A 123 3.15 -2.20 14.83
CA LEU A 123 4.17 -2.74 15.72
C LEU A 123 4.29 -1.85 16.97
N ASP A 124 4.20 -2.48 18.15
CA ASP A 124 4.58 -1.82 19.41
C ASP A 124 6.11 -1.80 19.53
N VAL A 125 6.75 -0.87 18.84
CA VAL A 125 8.22 -0.75 18.81
C VAL A 125 8.82 -0.56 20.21
N PRO A 126 8.27 0.30 21.11
CA PRO A 126 8.73 0.39 22.49
C PRO A 126 8.70 -0.95 23.22
N TYR A 127 7.59 -1.69 23.14
CA TYR A 127 7.47 -2.98 23.80
C TYR A 127 8.44 -4.01 23.21
N ILE A 128 8.51 -4.16 21.88
CA ILE A 128 9.43 -5.09 21.21
C ILE A 128 10.88 -4.80 21.61
N THR A 129 11.27 -3.52 21.62
CA THR A 129 12.63 -3.10 21.99
C THR A 129 12.93 -3.38 23.47
N SER A 130 11.93 -3.27 24.36
CA SER A 130 12.11 -3.59 25.79
C SER A 130 12.46 -5.05 26.06
N LEU A 131 12.13 -5.96 25.13
CA LEU A 131 12.50 -7.37 25.16
C LEU A 131 13.92 -7.64 24.62
N GLY A 132 14.68 -6.59 24.26
CA GLY A 132 15.99 -6.72 23.60
C GLY A 132 15.89 -7.12 22.12
N VAL A 133 14.69 -7.09 21.55
CA VAL A 133 14.42 -7.43 20.14
C VAL A 133 14.51 -6.17 19.29
N LYS A 134 15.30 -6.20 18.22
CA LYS A 134 15.41 -5.08 17.28
C LYS A 134 14.20 -5.02 16.35
N VAL A 135 13.83 -3.81 15.92
CA VAL A 135 12.85 -3.61 14.85
C VAL A 135 13.56 -2.95 13.67
N CYS A 136 13.25 -3.37 12.46
CA CYS A 136 13.77 -2.74 11.25
C CYS A 136 12.72 -2.76 10.14
N ASN A 137 12.85 -1.85 9.18
CA ASN A 137 11.94 -1.74 8.05
C ASN A 137 12.73 -1.57 6.72
N THR A 138 12.03 -1.30 5.62
CA THR A 138 12.64 -1.15 4.29
C THR A 138 12.29 0.21 3.68
N PRO A 139 12.90 1.30 4.15
CA PRO A 139 12.72 2.61 3.54
C PRO A 139 13.36 2.63 2.14
N ASP A 140 12.94 3.63 1.35
CA ASP A 140 13.42 3.93 -0.01
C ASP A 140 13.05 2.94 -1.12
N VAL A 141 13.01 1.64 -0.84
CA VAL A 141 12.74 0.62 -1.85
C VAL A 141 11.30 0.68 -2.37
N VAL A 142 10.35 1.16 -1.56
CA VAL A 142 8.93 1.23 -1.90
C VAL A 142 8.53 2.48 -2.68
N ASN A 143 9.37 3.52 -2.67
CA ASN A 143 8.98 4.88 -3.05
C ASN A 143 8.34 4.97 -4.44
N ASN A 144 8.96 4.34 -5.45
CA ASN A 144 8.46 4.39 -6.81
C ASN A 144 7.18 3.57 -7.00
N ALA A 145 7.12 2.35 -6.45
CA ALA A 145 5.96 1.49 -6.60
C ALA A 145 4.70 2.12 -6.00
N THR A 146 4.82 2.70 -4.80
CA THR A 146 3.69 3.38 -4.16
C THR A 146 3.28 4.64 -4.93
N ALA A 147 4.24 5.39 -5.48
CA ALA A 147 3.93 6.55 -6.31
C ALA A 147 3.26 6.16 -7.64
N ASP A 148 3.69 5.05 -8.26
CA ASP A 148 3.04 4.47 -9.44
C ASP A 148 1.60 4.06 -9.12
N MET A 149 1.37 3.43 -7.97
CA MET A 149 0.03 3.05 -7.51
C MET A 149 -0.87 4.27 -7.32
N ALA A 150 -0.39 5.33 -6.67
CA ALA A 150 -1.16 6.55 -6.47
C ALA A 150 -1.61 7.17 -7.80
N MET A 151 -0.71 7.29 -8.77
CA MET A 151 -1.03 7.80 -10.10
C MET A 151 -1.94 6.84 -10.88
N GLY A 152 -1.75 5.52 -10.74
CA GLY A 152 -2.60 4.51 -11.36
C GLY A 152 -4.04 4.57 -10.84
N LEU A 153 -4.22 4.67 -9.52
CA LEU A 153 -5.53 4.86 -8.88
C LEU A 153 -6.19 6.17 -9.32
N LEU A 154 -5.41 7.26 -9.34
CA LEU A 154 -5.87 8.57 -9.82
C LEU A 154 -6.40 8.48 -11.25
N LEU A 155 -5.61 7.92 -12.18
CA LEU A 155 -5.98 7.77 -13.59
C LEU A 155 -7.17 6.84 -13.77
N ALA A 156 -7.18 5.70 -13.05
CA ALA A 156 -8.26 4.73 -13.11
C ALA A 156 -9.59 5.32 -12.65
N SER A 157 -9.58 6.09 -11.57
CA SER A 157 -10.76 6.79 -11.07
C SER A 157 -11.17 7.95 -11.99
N ALA A 158 -10.22 8.81 -12.40
CA ALA A 158 -10.49 9.96 -13.26
C ALA A 158 -11.10 9.56 -14.61
N ARG A 159 -10.63 8.44 -15.19
CA ARG A 159 -11.05 7.97 -16.52
C ARG A 159 -12.01 6.78 -16.48
N LYS A 160 -12.51 6.41 -15.29
CA LYS A 160 -13.43 5.28 -15.08
C LYS A 160 -12.97 3.99 -15.76
N ILE A 161 -11.66 3.70 -15.66
CA ILE A 161 -11.03 2.62 -16.44
C ILE A 161 -11.66 1.26 -16.13
N VAL A 162 -11.96 1.00 -14.84
CA VAL A 162 -12.50 -0.29 -14.40
C VAL A 162 -13.94 -0.46 -14.89
N GLU A 163 -14.75 0.58 -14.76
CA GLU A 163 -16.15 0.62 -15.18
C GLU A 163 -16.25 0.52 -16.71
N CYS A 164 -15.38 1.23 -17.45
CA CYS A 164 -15.30 1.12 -18.90
C CYS A 164 -14.91 -0.30 -19.34
N HIS A 165 -13.98 -0.95 -18.62
CA HIS A 165 -13.61 -2.33 -18.89
C HIS A 165 -14.79 -3.28 -18.66
N GLN A 166 -15.50 -3.14 -17.53
CA GLN A 166 -16.69 -3.94 -17.21
C GLN A 166 -17.77 -3.83 -18.28
N VAL A 167 -18.06 -2.61 -18.76
CA VAL A 167 -19.01 -2.39 -19.86
C VAL A 167 -18.51 -3.02 -21.15
N SER A 168 -17.20 -2.92 -21.44
CA SER A 168 -16.62 -3.45 -22.68
C SER A 168 -16.66 -4.98 -22.79
N ILE A 169 -16.62 -5.70 -21.66
CA ILE A 169 -16.67 -7.17 -21.63
C ILE A 169 -18.08 -7.73 -21.41
N ASP A 170 -19.07 -6.87 -21.11
CA ASP A 170 -20.45 -7.31 -20.94
C ASP A 170 -21.06 -7.63 -22.33
N PRO A 171 -21.48 -8.88 -22.60
CA PRO A 171 -22.09 -9.26 -23.87
C PRO A 171 -23.42 -8.53 -24.17
N LYS A 172 -24.02 -7.86 -23.18
CA LYS A 172 -25.25 -7.09 -23.34
C LYS A 172 -24.99 -5.64 -23.77
N THR A 173 -23.74 -5.19 -23.78
CA THR A 173 -23.39 -3.83 -24.18
C THR A 173 -23.61 -3.64 -25.68
N THR A 174 -24.60 -2.82 -26.03
CA THR A 174 -24.93 -2.47 -27.43
C THR A 174 -24.55 -1.04 -27.80
N HIS A 175 -24.22 -0.21 -26.81
CA HIS A 175 -23.82 1.19 -26.98
C HIS A 175 -22.95 1.62 -25.79
N ILE A 176 -22.19 2.70 -25.95
CA ILE A 176 -21.34 3.26 -24.88
C ILE A 176 -22.15 4.27 -24.07
N PRO A 177 -22.40 4.05 -22.77
CA PRO A 177 -23.16 4.97 -21.94
C PRO A 177 -22.42 6.30 -21.71
N LEU A 178 -23.13 7.42 -21.80
CA LEU A 178 -22.57 8.75 -21.47
C LEU A 178 -22.12 8.86 -20.00
N CYS A 179 -22.68 8.04 -19.10
CA CYS A 179 -22.27 8.03 -17.69
C CYS A 179 -20.82 7.55 -17.47
N LEU A 180 -20.17 6.96 -18.49
CA LEU A 180 -18.74 6.62 -18.46
C LEU A 180 -17.82 7.83 -18.69
N MET A 181 -18.36 9.04 -18.86
CA MET A 181 -17.57 10.25 -18.98
C MET A 181 -16.67 10.42 -17.74
N GLY A 182 -15.37 10.46 -18.00
CA GLY A 182 -14.34 10.78 -17.02
C GLY A 182 -14.03 12.26 -16.97
N VAL A 183 -12.97 12.62 -16.25
CA VAL A 183 -12.41 13.97 -16.25
C VAL A 183 -11.00 14.00 -16.78
N GLU A 184 -10.58 15.19 -17.19
CA GLU A 184 -9.20 15.46 -17.55
C GLU A 184 -8.31 15.39 -16.30
N VAL A 185 -7.11 14.83 -16.48
CA VAL A 185 -6.03 14.87 -15.49
C VAL A 185 -5.03 15.94 -15.88
N THR A 186 -4.77 16.08 -17.17
CA THR A 186 -3.96 17.15 -17.74
C THR A 186 -4.53 18.52 -17.37
N GLY A 187 -3.67 19.43 -16.91
CA GLY A 187 -4.07 20.78 -16.48
C GLY A 187 -4.83 20.84 -15.14
N SER A 188 -5.21 19.70 -14.55
CA SER A 188 -5.89 19.68 -13.25
C SER A 188 -4.94 19.97 -12.09
N THR A 189 -5.50 20.31 -10.93
CA THR A 189 -4.72 20.55 -9.71
C THR A 189 -4.65 19.29 -8.84
N ILE A 190 -3.43 18.86 -8.51
CA ILE A 190 -3.16 17.80 -7.53
C ILE A 190 -2.67 18.42 -6.21
N GLY A 191 -3.35 18.10 -5.12
CA GLY A 191 -2.95 18.44 -3.76
C GLY A 191 -2.35 17.23 -3.05
N ILE A 192 -1.06 17.29 -2.73
CA ILE A 192 -0.35 16.21 -2.03
C ILE A 192 -0.22 16.54 -0.54
N ILE A 193 -0.90 15.77 0.31
CA ILE A 193 -0.77 15.88 1.77
C ILE A 193 0.26 14.85 2.21
N GLY A 194 1.44 15.31 2.63
CA GLY A 194 2.59 14.45 2.92
C GLY A 194 3.52 14.25 1.71
N MET A 195 4.08 15.34 1.18
CA MET A 195 5.15 15.31 0.17
C MET A 195 6.51 14.92 0.78
N GLY A 196 6.58 13.74 1.40
CA GLY A 196 7.81 13.06 1.80
C GLY A 196 8.50 12.41 0.60
N ARG A 197 9.19 11.28 0.79
CA ARG A 197 9.88 10.59 -0.31
C ARG A 197 8.91 10.08 -1.40
N ILE A 198 7.82 9.44 -0.98
CA ILE A 198 6.79 8.93 -1.91
C ILE A 198 6.04 10.09 -2.55
N GLY A 199 5.54 11.06 -1.76
CA GLY A 199 4.80 12.20 -2.31
C GLY A 199 5.63 13.02 -3.30
N TYR A 200 6.94 13.16 -3.09
CA TYR A 200 7.82 13.79 -4.09
C TYR A 200 7.91 12.98 -5.40
N LYS A 201 7.94 11.63 -5.33
CA LYS A 201 7.85 10.77 -6.52
C LYS A 201 6.50 10.88 -7.25
N ILE A 202 5.42 11.17 -6.52
CA ILE A 202 4.12 11.48 -7.11
C ILE A 202 4.17 12.83 -7.81
N ALA A 203 4.72 13.87 -7.18
CA ALA A 203 4.89 15.18 -7.81
C ALA A 203 5.71 15.12 -9.11
N GLN A 204 6.80 14.33 -9.13
CA GLN A 204 7.59 14.09 -10.35
C GLN A 204 6.75 13.50 -11.49
N ARG A 205 5.80 12.62 -11.19
CA ARG A 205 4.91 12.01 -12.19
C ARG A 205 3.82 12.98 -12.61
N ALA A 206 3.19 13.67 -11.65
CA ALA A 206 2.16 14.67 -11.90
C ALA A 206 2.64 15.81 -12.81
N LYS A 207 3.91 16.22 -12.65
CA LYS A 207 4.55 17.17 -13.57
C LYS A 207 4.53 16.68 -15.02
N GLY A 208 4.74 15.39 -15.26
CA GLY A 208 4.67 14.78 -16.59
C GLY A 208 3.25 14.70 -17.18
N PHE A 209 2.22 14.98 -16.38
CA PHE A 209 0.83 15.13 -16.82
C PHE A 209 0.41 16.61 -16.91
N ASP A 210 1.34 17.56 -16.80
CA ASP A 210 1.05 19.00 -16.80
C ASP A 210 0.03 19.42 -15.73
N MET A 211 0.06 18.78 -14.56
CA MET A 211 -0.79 19.14 -13.44
C MET A 211 -0.23 20.35 -12.67
N LYS A 212 -1.10 21.20 -12.12
CA LYS A 212 -0.72 22.15 -11.07
C LYS A 212 -0.49 21.37 -9.78
N ILE A 213 0.69 21.47 -9.18
CA ILE A 213 1.04 20.69 -7.98
C ILE A 213 1.02 21.60 -6.75
N LEU A 214 0.11 21.31 -5.83
CA LEU A 214 0.06 21.88 -4.49
C LEU A 214 0.50 20.82 -3.48
N TYR A 215 1.15 21.22 -2.40
CA TYR A 215 1.46 20.28 -1.33
C TYR A 215 1.46 20.92 0.05
N HIS A 216 1.16 20.10 1.06
CA HIS A 216 1.25 20.48 2.47
C HIS A 216 2.03 19.44 3.28
N ASN A 217 2.92 19.92 4.14
CA ASN A 217 3.78 19.14 5.03
C ASN A 217 3.95 19.89 6.36
N ARG A 218 4.25 19.16 7.44
CA ARG A 218 4.73 19.77 8.70
C ARG A 218 6.04 20.53 8.51
N HIS A 219 6.93 20.00 7.66
CA HIS A 219 8.19 20.63 7.30
C HIS A 219 8.24 20.81 5.78
N ARG A 220 8.37 22.07 5.35
CA ARG A 220 8.50 22.43 3.94
C ARG A 220 9.74 21.76 3.33
N ARG A 221 9.64 21.31 2.08
CA ARG A 221 10.80 20.81 1.33
C ARG A 221 11.74 21.96 0.96
N SER A 222 12.93 21.62 0.47
CA SER A 222 13.84 22.65 -0.02
C SER A 222 13.26 23.35 -1.26
N VAL A 223 13.63 24.61 -1.46
CA VAL A 223 13.15 25.41 -2.61
C VAL A 223 13.59 24.78 -3.93
N GLU A 224 14.77 24.17 -3.97
CA GLU A 224 15.30 23.48 -5.15
C GLU A 224 14.45 22.26 -5.52
N GLU A 225 14.03 21.47 -4.53
CA GLU A 225 13.14 20.33 -4.76
C GLU A 225 11.78 20.80 -5.28
N GLU A 226 11.20 21.84 -4.70
CA GLU A 226 9.94 22.45 -5.16
C GLU A 226 10.01 22.90 -6.62
N GLN A 227 11.05 23.67 -6.97
CA GLN A 227 11.25 24.17 -8.33
C GLN A 227 11.46 23.04 -9.34
N SER A 228 12.16 21.98 -8.96
CA SER A 228 12.44 20.85 -9.86
C SER A 228 11.17 20.12 -10.33
N VAL A 229 10.13 20.10 -9.49
CA VAL A 229 8.82 19.49 -9.80
C VAL A 229 7.73 20.53 -10.09
N GLY A 230 7.99 21.82 -9.90
CA GLY A 230 6.98 22.87 -10.04
C GLY A 230 5.89 22.80 -8.97
N ALA A 231 6.23 22.34 -7.76
CA ALA A 231 5.27 22.23 -6.66
C ALA A 231 5.22 23.52 -5.84
N CYS A 232 4.01 23.94 -5.46
CA CYS A 232 3.78 25.07 -4.58
C CYS A 232 3.42 24.59 -3.18
N TYR A 233 4.13 25.08 -2.17
CA TYR A 233 3.83 24.78 -0.77
C TYR A 233 2.64 25.60 -0.27
N CYS A 234 1.63 24.91 0.28
CA CYS A 234 0.50 25.50 0.97
C CYS A 234 0.80 25.52 2.48
N GLN A 235 0.84 26.72 3.07
CA GLN A 235 1.03 26.89 4.51
C GLN A 235 -0.10 26.23 5.31
N ASN A 236 -1.34 26.31 4.80
CA ASN A 236 -2.52 25.68 5.39
C ASN A 236 -3.02 24.55 4.49
N MET A 237 -3.42 23.43 5.11
CA MET A 237 -4.04 22.31 4.39
C MET A 237 -5.37 22.72 3.74
N ASP A 238 -6.13 23.62 4.37
CA ASP A 238 -7.45 24.06 3.89
C ASP A 238 -7.38 24.70 2.50
N ASP A 239 -6.32 25.48 2.20
CA ASP A 239 -6.14 26.12 0.89
C ASP A 239 -5.86 25.07 -0.20
N LEU A 240 -5.06 24.06 0.13
CA LEU A 240 -4.81 22.91 -0.73
C LEU A 240 -6.11 22.16 -1.03
N LEU A 241 -6.94 21.88 -0.03
CA LEU A 241 -8.20 21.15 -0.21
C LEU A 241 -9.18 21.89 -1.13
N LYS A 242 -9.30 23.22 -0.97
CA LYS A 242 -10.18 24.06 -1.80
C LYS A 242 -9.74 24.14 -3.27
N GLU A 243 -8.43 24.15 -3.52
CA GLU A 243 -7.88 24.30 -4.86
C GLU A 243 -7.72 22.99 -5.64
N SER A 244 -7.70 21.84 -4.97
CA SER A 244 -7.34 20.56 -5.59
C SER A 244 -8.52 19.85 -6.25
N ASP A 245 -8.30 19.34 -7.47
CA ASP A 245 -9.21 18.41 -8.15
C ASP A 245 -8.92 16.95 -7.76
N PHE A 246 -7.67 16.67 -7.37
CA PHE A 246 -7.24 15.39 -6.82
C PHE A 246 -6.47 15.63 -5.53
N VAL A 247 -6.95 15.07 -4.41
CA VAL A 247 -6.26 15.14 -3.12
C VAL A 247 -5.61 13.79 -2.84
N VAL A 248 -4.29 13.74 -2.72
CA VAL A 248 -3.53 12.51 -2.51
C VAL A 248 -2.92 12.47 -1.12
N LEU A 249 -3.27 11.44 -0.35
CA LEU A 249 -2.80 11.23 1.01
C LEU A 249 -1.59 10.31 1.04
N VAL A 250 -0.46 10.81 1.56
CA VAL A 250 0.82 10.10 1.66
C VAL A 250 1.53 10.44 2.97
N VAL A 251 0.79 10.36 4.07
CA VAL A 251 1.29 10.61 5.42
C VAL A 251 1.55 9.31 6.18
N ASN A 252 2.39 9.37 7.22
CA ASN A 252 2.44 8.28 8.19
C ASN A 252 1.18 8.33 9.07
N LEU A 253 0.70 7.18 9.52
CA LEU A 253 -0.34 7.12 10.54
C LEU A 253 0.27 7.37 11.92
N THR A 254 -0.16 8.45 12.57
CA THR A 254 0.19 8.86 13.92
C THR A 254 -1.08 9.28 14.66
N ALA A 255 -0.95 9.69 15.92
CA ALA A 255 -2.10 10.23 16.67
C ALA A 255 -2.67 11.50 15.98
N GLU A 256 -1.82 12.34 15.40
CA GLU A 256 -2.20 13.60 14.76
C GLU A 256 -2.79 13.41 13.35
N THR A 257 -2.43 12.32 12.65
CA THR A 257 -2.93 12.05 11.29
C THR A 257 -4.08 11.05 11.25
N LYS A 258 -4.44 10.45 12.38
CA LYS A 258 -5.62 9.59 12.47
C LYS A 258 -6.89 10.42 12.29
N GLY A 259 -7.70 10.07 11.30
CA GLY A 259 -8.89 10.84 10.94
C GLY A 259 -8.57 12.25 10.42
N LEU A 260 -7.36 12.46 9.86
CA LEU A 260 -6.92 13.74 9.29
C LEU A 260 -7.90 14.31 8.27
N ILE A 261 -8.51 13.44 7.46
CA ILE A 261 -9.61 13.80 6.57
C ILE A 261 -10.91 13.27 7.16
N SER A 262 -11.77 14.16 7.67
CA SER A 262 -13.10 13.84 8.16
C SER A 262 -14.11 14.85 7.60
N HIS A 263 -15.27 14.97 8.24
CA HIS A 263 -16.41 15.79 7.82
C HIS A 263 -16.03 17.23 7.43
N ARG A 264 -15.17 17.88 8.22
CA ARG A 264 -14.74 19.25 7.96
C ARG A 264 -13.92 19.33 6.68
N GLU A 265 -12.92 18.46 6.52
CA GLU A 265 -12.03 18.46 5.36
C GLU A 265 -12.79 18.11 4.08
N PHE A 266 -13.72 17.16 4.13
CA PHE A 266 -14.58 16.86 2.99
C PHE A 266 -15.45 18.06 2.57
N SER A 267 -15.90 18.89 3.52
CA SER A 267 -16.68 20.10 3.20
C SER A 267 -15.85 21.20 2.53
N LEU A 268 -14.52 21.15 2.65
CA LEU A 268 -13.61 22.10 2.02
C LEU A 268 -13.17 21.66 0.62
N MET A 269 -13.28 20.36 0.32
CA MET A 269 -12.95 19.83 -1.00
C MET A 269 -13.96 20.27 -2.04
N LYS A 270 -13.54 20.32 -3.31
CA LYS A 270 -14.47 20.57 -4.42
C LYS A 270 -15.45 19.39 -4.55
N PRO A 271 -16.73 19.64 -4.90
CA PRO A 271 -17.66 18.57 -5.27
C PRO A 271 -17.17 17.70 -6.43
N THR A 272 -16.30 18.24 -7.29
CA THR A 272 -15.67 17.52 -8.41
C THR A 272 -14.43 16.73 -8.01
N ALA A 273 -13.95 16.86 -6.76
CA ALA A 273 -12.67 16.32 -6.35
C ALA A 273 -12.69 14.81 -6.15
N THR A 274 -11.54 14.18 -6.38
CA THR A 274 -11.28 12.78 -5.99
C THR A 274 -10.28 12.72 -4.86
N LEU A 275 -10.61 11.97 -3.80
CA LEU A 275 -9.66 11.58 -2.77
C LEU A 275 -8.89 10.33 -3.21
N VAL A 276 -7.55 10.36 -3.14
CA VAL A 276 -6.69 9.19 -3.38
C VAL A 276 -5.92 8.88 -2.10
N ASN A 277 -6.04 7.66 -1.58
CA ASN A 277 -5.34 7.24 -0.36
C ASN A 277 -4.42 6.04 -0.61
N VAL A 278 -3.12 6.27 -0.49
CA VAL A 278 -2.06 5.24 -0.52
C VAL A 278 -1.23 5.22 0.77
N SER A 279 -1.78 5.79 1.84
CA SER A 279 -1.12 5.93 3.14
C SER A 279 -1.54 4.84 4.13
N ARG A 280 -2.57 5.11 4.95
CA ARG A 280 -3.29 4.15 5.79
C ARG A 280 -4.79 4.43 5.77
N GLY A 281 -5.62 3.41 5.93
CA GLY A 281 -7.08 3.57 5.98
C GLY A 281 -7.51 4.53 7.10
N LEU A 282 -6.92 4.37 8.30
CA LEU A 282 -7.21 5.19 9.47
C LEU A 282 -6.83 6.68 9.37
N VAL A 283 -6.14 7.11 8.30
CA VAL A 283 -5.91 8.55 8.04
C VAL A 283 -7.21 9.24 7.63
N VAL A 284 -8.17 8.48 7.11
CA VAL A 284 -9.49 8.98 6.71
C VAL A 284 -10.53 8.44 7.68
N ASP A 285 -11.43 9.30 8.13
CA ASP A 285 -12.67 8.88 8.76
C ASP A 285 -13.56 8.23 7.70
N GLN A 286 -13.63 6.89 7.72
CA GLN A 286 -14.35 6.11 6.71
C GLN A 286 -15.86 6.35 6.73
N ASP A 287 -16.45 6.65 7.88
CA ASP A 287 -17.88 6.94 7.97
C ASP A 287 -18.18 8.32 7.38
N ALA A 288 -17.31 9.30 7.64
CA ALA A 288 -17.36 10.61 6.99
C ALA A 288 -17.16 10.48 5.47
N LEU A 289 -16.24 9.61 5.02
CA LEU A 289 -16.01 9.35 3.60
C LEU A 289 -17.25 8.75 2.92
N VAL A 290 -17.87 7.72 3.52
CA VAL A 290 -19.11 7.12 3.01
C VAL A 290 -20.19 8.18 2.85
N LYS A 291 -20.38 9.03 3.86
CA LYS A 291 -21.37 10.11 3.80
C LYS A 291 -21.04 11.10 2.69
N ALA A 292 -19.79 11.58 2.61
CA ALA A 292 -19.36 12.55 1.61
C ALA A 292 -19.52 12.03 0.17
N LEU A 293 -19.27 10.74 -0.07
CA LEU A 293 -19.45 10.12 -1.38
C LEU A 293 -20.92 9.90 -1.73
N HIS A 294 -21.73 9.50 -0.74
CA HIS A 294 -23.18 9.30 -0.92
C HIS A 294 -23.93 10.62 -1.13
N SER A 295 -23.51 11.70 -0.45
CA SER A 295 -24.07 13.04 -0.63
C SER A 295 -23.43 13.85 -1.75
N GLU A 296 -22.52 13.23 -2.52
CA GLU A 296 -21.78 13.88 -3.62
C GLU A 296 -21.03 15.16 -3.19
N SER A 297 -20.64 15.26 -1.91
CA SER A 297 -19.78 16.34 -1.41
C SER A 297 -18.38 16.28 -2.02
N ILE A 298 -17.96 15.07 -2.41
CA ILE A 298 -16.84 14.83 -3.31
C ILE A 298 -17.28 13.85 -4.39
N ARG A 299 -16.62 13.90 -5.55
CA ARG A 299 -17.00 13.08 -6.69
C ARG A 299 -16.74 11.61 -6.46
N ALA A 300 -15.54 11.27 -6.00
CA ALA A 300 -15.08 9.88 -5.94
C ALA A 300 -13.93 9.66 -4.94
N ALA A 301 -13.65 8.40 -4.63
CA ALA A 301 -12.48 8.01 -3.86
C ALA A 301 -11.74 6.83 -4.52
N ALA A 302 -10.41 6.83 -4.45
CA ALA A 302 -9.55 5.75 -4.93
C ALA A 302 -8.58 5.33 -3.82
N LEU A 303 -8.76 4.13 -3.28
CA LEU A 303 -8.17 3.70 -2.02
C LEU A 303 -7.32 2.44 -2.23
N ASP A 304 -6.01 2.51 -2.00
CA ASP A 304 -5.20 1.29 -1.85
C ASP A 304 -5.28 0.73 -0.43
N VAL A 305 -5.67 1.55 0.53
CA VAL A 305 -5.67 1.23 1.95
C VAL A 305 -7.04 1.50 2.56
N THR A 306 -7.44 0.63 3.48
CA THR A 306 -8.72 0.70 4.20
C THR A 306 -8.52 0.27 5.65
N TYR A 307 -9.55 0.29 6.47
CA TYR A 307 -9.51 -0.23 7.82
C TYR A 307 -10.87 -0.84 8.21
N PRO A 308 -10.90 -2.08 8.72
CA PRO A 308 -9.81 -3.05 8.70
C PRO A 308 -9.45 -3.50 7.28
N GLU A 309 -8.33 -4.20 7.12
CA GLU A 309 -7.92 -4.79 5.84
C GLU A 309 -7.93 -6.32 5.93
N PRO A 310 -8.69 -7.03 5.08
CA PRO A 310 -9.67 -6.49 4.13
C PRO A 310 -10.93 -5.95 4.83
N LEU A 311 -11.66 -5.02 4.19
CA LEU A 311 -12.94 -4.52 4.73
C LEU A 311 -13.95 -5.66 5.01
N PRO A 312 -14.88 -5.50 5.96
CA PRO A 312 -16.07 -6.34 6.04
C PRO A 312 -16.78 -6.36 4.67
N ARG A 313 -17.27 -7.52 4.24
CA ARG A 313 -17.83 -7.66 2.88
C ARG A 313 -19.14 -6.90 2.67
N ASP A 314 -19.82 -6.58 3.76
CA ASP A 314 -21.01 -5.75 3.86
C ASP A 314 -20.69 -4.24 4.03
N HIS A 315 -19.41 -3.85 4.06
CA HIS A 315 -19.03 -2.46 4.25
C HIS A 315 -19.55 -1.54 3.11
N PRO A 316 -20.15 -0.37 3.40
CA PRO A 316 -20.77 0.49 2.39
C PRO A 316 -19.83 0.91 1.24
N LEU A 317 -18.55 1.22 1.54
CA LEU A 317 -17.56 1.58 0.51
C LEU A 317 -17.40 0.54 -0.61
N LEU A 318 -17.69 -0.73 -0.37
CA LEU A 318 -17.61 -1.78 -1.40
C LEU A 318 -18.77 -1.74 -2.41
N HIS A 319 -19.82 -0.97 -2.12
CA HIS A 319 -21.06 -0.92 -2.89
C HIS A 319 -21.29 0.44 -3.57
N LEU A 320 -20.46 1.45 -3.25
CA LEU A 320 -20.58 2.77 -3.84
C LEU A 320 -19.96 2.79 -5.25
N PRO A 321 -20.68 3.29 -6.28
CA PRO A 321 -20.23 3.25 -7.68
C PRO A 321 -19.09 4.24 -7.98
N ASN A 322 -18.83 5.18 -7.08
CA ASN A 322 -17.78 6.19 -7.19
C ASN A 322 -16.57 5.89 -6.29
N VAL A 323 -16.37 4.63 -5.93
CA VAL A 323 -15.24 4.18 -5.11
C VAL A 323 -14.45 3.09 -5.83
N LEU A 324 -13.14 3.33 -5.99
CA LEU A 324 -12.18 2.33 -6.45
C LEU A 324 -11.35 1.85 -5.26
N ILE A 325 -11.26 0.54 -5.04
CA ILE A 325 -10.49 -0.04 -3.92
C ILE A 325 -9.53 -1.10 -4.44
N THR A 326 -8.27 -1.02 -4.05
CA THR A 326 -7.28 -2.10 -4.21
C THR A 326 -6.87 -2.66 -2.84
N PRO A 327 -6.45 -3.94 -2.75
CA PRO A 327 -6.25 -4.61 -1.46
C PRO A 327 -4.82 -4.41 -0.92
N HIS A 328 -4.41 -3.16 -0.68
CA HIS A 328 -3.10 -2.77 -0.14
C HIS A 328 -1.94 -3.38 -0.92
N VAL A 329 -1.88 -3.03 -2.20
CA VAL A 329 -0.93 -3.58 -3.17
C VAL A 329 0.06 -2.54 -3.70
N GLY A 330 0.11 -1.35 -3.12
CA GLY A 330 0.95 -0.24 -3.57
C GLY A 330 2.44 -0.57 -3.68
N THR A 331 2.93 -1.55 -2.91
CA THR A 331 4.33 -1.99 -2.99
C THR A 331 4.53 -3.30 -3.76
N ASN A 332 3.45 -3.95 -4.21
CA ASN A 332 3.46 -5.33 -4.68
C ASN A 332 3.88 -5.45 -6.15
N THR A 333 5.11 -5.03 -6.45
CA THR A 333 5.77 -5.32 -7.72
C THR A 333 6.87 -6.35 -7.49
N TYR A 334 7.13 -7.20 -8.48
CA TYR A 334 8.21 -8.20 -8.38
C TYR A 334 9.56 -7.55 -8.01
N THR A 335 9.90 -6.44 -8.65
CA THR A 335 11.15 -5.71 -8.42
C THR A 335 11.22 -5.13 -7.01
N THR A 336 10.16 -4.47 -6.53
CA THR A 336 10.11 -3.88 -5.19
C THR A 336 10.12 -4.96 -4.12
N THR A 337 9.29 -6.00 -4.26
CA THR A 337 9.23 -7.14 -3.34
C THR A 337 10.58 -7.83 -3.21
N LYS A 338 11.29 -8.06 -4.33
CA LYS A 338 12.64 -8.64 -4.29
C LYS A 338 13.62 -7.77 -3.49
N LYS A 339 13.60 -6.44 -3.68
CA LYS A 339 14.46 -5.51 -2.95
C LYS A 339 14.11 -5.45 -1.45
N MET A 340 12.82 -5.39 -1.12
CA MET A 340 12.34 -5.43 0.27
C MET A 340 12.82 -6.70 0.97
N ILE A 341 12.59 -7.87 0.37
CA ILE A 341 13.02 -9.14 0.93
C ILE A 341 14.53 -9.18 1.14
N GLN A 342 15.32 -8.69 0.17
CA GLN A 342 16.77 -8.64 0.31
C GLN A 342 17.19 -7.80 1.52
N GLN A 343 16.60 -6.61 1.69
CA GLN A 343 16.89 -5.71 2.80
C GLN A 343 16.44 -6.28 4.15
N MET A 344 15.26 -6.91 4.21
CA MET A 344 14.79 -7.62 5.41
C MET A 344 15.76 -8.74 5.82
N VAL A 345 16.26 -9.51 4.85
CA VAL A 345 17.26 -10.58 5.09
C VAL A 345 18.57 -9.99 5.59
N ASP A 346 19.04 -8.91 4.99
CA ASP A 346 20.30 -8.27 5.40
C ASP A 346 20.19 -7.70 6.82
N ASN A 347 19.07 -7.06 7.16
CA ASN A 347 18.79 -6.60 8.52
C ASN A 347 18.73 -7.77 9.52
N ALA A 348 18.04 -8.85 9.15
CA ALA A 348 17.91 -10.03 10.01
C ALA A 348 19.28 -10.68 10.27
N VAL A 349 20.11 -10.84 9.23
CA VAL A 349 21.46 -11.40 9.35
C VAL A 349 22.34 -10.51 10.22
N ALA A 350 22.28 -9.19 10.06
CA ALA A 350 23.03 -8.26 10.89
C ALA A 350 22.66 -8.41 12.38
N ALA A 351 21.36 -8.40 12.68
CA ALA A 351 20.87 -8.54 14.05
C ALA A 351 21.27 -9.88 14.69
N VAL A 352 21.11 -10.99 13.95
CA VAL A 352 21.47 -12.33 14.43
C VAL A 352 22.95 -12.44 14.80
N LYS A 353 23.81 -11.78 14.01
CA LYS A 353 25.26 -11.72 14.22
C LYS A 353 25.73 -10.67 15.24
N GLY A 354 24.82 -9.88 15.82
CA GLY A 354 25.17 -8.79 16.72
C GLY A 354 25.86 -7.61 16.02
N LEU A 355 25.65 -7.45 14.70
CA LEU A 355 26.17 -6.34 13.91
C LEU A 355 25.19 -5.15 13.94
N PRO A 356 25.64 -3.93 13.59
CA PRO A 356 24.76 -2.80 13.36
C PRO A 356 23.66 -3.15 12.34
N VAL A 357 22.40 -2.93 12.71
CA VAL A 357 21.25 -3.27 11.85
C VAL A 357 20.96 -2.10 10.92
N PRO A 358 20.98 -2.29 9.59
CA PRO A 358 20.58 -1.24 8.67
C PRO A 358 19.11 -0.89 8.89
N ASN A 359 18.76 0.40 8.86
CA ASN A 359 17.37 0.87 9.01
C ASN A 359 16.70 0.35 10.28
N GLU A 360 17.47 0.25 11.37
CA GLU A 360 16.93 -0.04 12.70
C GLU A 360 15.97 1.09 13.09
N VAL A 361 14.75 0.69 13.42
CA VAL A 361 13.70 1.58 13.91
C VAL A 361 13.88 1.66 15.42
N ARG A 362 14.07 2.87 15.92
CA ARG A 362 14.19 3.14 17.35
C ARG A 362 12.90 3.78 17.88
N PRO A 363 12.51 3.52 19.13
CA PRO A 363 11.47 4.31 19.80
C PRO A 363 11.80 5.80 19.73
N GLU A 364 10.81 6.64 19.48
CA GLU A 364 10.99 8.10 19.50
C GLU A 364 11.53 8.52 20.88
N GLY A 365 12.63 9.29 20.90
CA GLY A 365 13.24 9.81 22.14
C GLY A 365 14.51 9.12 22.65
N LYS A 366 15.12 8.17 21.91
CA LYS A 366 16.46 7.63 22.24
C LYS A 366 17.46 7.81 21.08
N ASN A 367 18.28 8.86 21.19
CA ASN A 367 19.48 9.07 20.36
C ASN A 367 20.51 7.95 20.57
#